data_AF-A0A3M7DVE8-F1
#
_entry.id   AF-A0A3M7DVE8-F1
#
_cell.length_a   1.000
_cell.length_b   1.000
_cell.length_c   1.000
_cell.angle_alpha   90.00
_cell.angle_beta   90.00
_cell.angle_gamma   90.00
#
_symmetry.space_group_name_H-M   'P 1'
#
loop_
_entity.id
_entity.type
_entity.pdbx_description
1 polymer ?
#
loop_
_entity_poly.entity_id
_entity_poly.type
_entity_poly.pdbx_seq_one_letter_code
_entity_poly.pdbx_strand_id
1 'polypeptide(L)'
;MSDEPRARRPLMEALGSIWRWFKPNFYRCHLAYFVVTILITSFVFHASNTSRDHGSGGQKVRYVDSLFLTASAMTATGLNTVDLNVPTTYQQSILFVLMILGDLSTISASVVFVRRYLFRKRIGDQVATSRHAQKLVANIDEELAARQTHEPRRLRNPGKAPAPDQSTGESPSPRPRWMTPSRRICGLIAPWETNLWRKTTSALSAWTANAGRQPEEHHYLSFRPKLDSRGRFRQLNEAEYAELGGVEYRALQLLCWLLPLHTAFWIVLLMVILVPYASIYQPVAEVLRDSQAGNMSPAWWAVFIATSSYTNCGLTPLVASMIPFQSNWLILIVTGVGVIAGNTFYPIFLRCYLWILSKVVPKEAEFHHSIAFLLHHPRRCYLWLFDGRTTWVLAATQLGLIATEWLLFEILNINQTAVDAWPLGTRIMDGLYQCLGTRSSGFLAPAMKVIYMVVMYFSVYPLLISLRTTNIYEERSKRQDPKKGRLRGLHIRNQLAYDLWWIALAWILICIVEEPRLNSDAPGFTIFAIMFETVS
;
A
#
# COMPACT_ATOMS: atom_id res chain seq x y z
N MET A 1 -24.09 -65.77 -2.67
CA MET A 1 -23.08 -65.30 -1.70
C MET A 1 -22.15 -64.38 -2.49
N SER A 2 -22.50 -63.10 -2.56
CA SER A 2 -21.78 -62.09 -3.34
C SER A 2 -21.70 -60.83 -2.49
N ASP A 3 -20.54 -60.68 -1.84
CA ASP A 3 -20.21 -59.55 -0.99
C ASP A 3 -20.09 -58.25 -1.78
N GLU A 4 -20.50 -57.17 -1.11
CA GLU A 4 -20.43 -55.77 -1.50
C GLU A 4 -18.99 -55.28 -1.76
N PRO A 5 -18.83 -54.14 -2.47
CA PRO A 5 -18.41 -52.96 -1.73
C PRO A 5 -19.06 -51.65 -2.23
N ARG A 6 -20.01 -51.10 -1.46
CA ARG A 6 -20.59 -49.74 -1.66
C ARG A 6 -19.88 -48.61 -0.89
N ALA A 7 -18.72 -48.83 -0.29
CA ALA A 7 -18.15 -47.88 0.68
C ALA A 7 -17.26 -46.74 0.12
N ARG A 8 -17.02 -46.62 -1.20
CA ARG A 8 -16.05 -45.63 -1.75
C ARG A 8 -16.63 -44.33 -2.33
N ARG A 9 -17.94 -44.16 -2.39
CA ARG A 9 -18.59 -42.94 -2.92
C ARG A 9 -18.72 -41.74 -1.96
N PRO A 10 -18.90 -41.89 -0.63
CA PRO A 10 -19.15 -40.73 0.23
C PRO A 10 -17.91 -39.84 0.44
N LEU A 11 -16.70 -40.42 0.35
CA LEU A 11 -15.45 -39.70 0.57
C LEU A 11 -15.09 -38.79 -0.63
N MET A 12 -15.35 -39.24 -1.87
CA MET A 12 -15.17 -38.41 -3.07
C MET A 12 -16.22 -37.31 -3.19
N GLU A 13 -17.45 -37.56 -2.74
CA GLU A 13 -18.50 -36.52 -2.68
C GLU A 13 -18.23 -35.50 -1.57
N ALA A 14 -17.69 -35.93 -0.42
CA ALA A 14 -17.21 -35.05 0.65
C ALA A 14 -15.99 -34.23 0.21
N LEU A 15 -15.01 -34.84 -0.46
CA LEU A 15 -13.87 -34.13 -1.06
C LEU A 15 -14.34 -33.13 -2.14
N GLY A 16 -15.32 -33.52 -2.96
CA GLY A 16 -15.93 -32.65 -3.97
C GLY A 16 -16.80 -31.53 -3.38
N SER A 17 -17.35 -31.69 -2.17
CA SER A 17 -18.05 -30.63 -1.44
C SER A 17 -17.06 -29.66 -0.81
N ILE A 18 -15.99 -30.17 -0.17
CA ILE A 18 -14.86 -29.39 0.34
C ILE A 18 -14.21 -28.58 -0.79
N TRP A 19 -14.01 -29.19 -1.97
CA TRP A 19 -13.43 -28.48 -3.11
C TRP A 19 -14.36 -27.40 -3.69
N ARG A 20 -15.68 -27.60 -3.61
CA ARG A 20 -16.67 -26.56 -3.94
C ARG A 20 -16.66 -25.40 -2.94
N TRP A 21 -16.37 -25.65 -1.66
CA TRP A 21 -16.07 -24.60 -0.69
C TRP A 21 -14.76 -23.87 -1.01
N PHE A 22 -13.78 -24.57 -1.59
CA PHE A 22 -12.49 -24.03 -2.06
C PHE A 22 -12.53 -23.46 -3.49
N LYS A 23 -13.65 -22.91 -3.96
CA LYS A 23 -13.60 -22.08 -5.19
C LYS A 23 -12.57 -20.96 -4.99
N PRO A 24 -11.52 -20.89 -5.83
CA PRO A 24 -10.48 -19.88 -5.69
C PRO A 24 -11.06 -18.52 -6.03
N ASN A 25 -11.38 -17.75 -5.00
CA ASN A 25 -11.68 -16.33 -5.11
C ASN A 25 -10.37 -15.56 -4.92
N PHE A 26 -10.24 -14.39 -5.55
CA PHE A 26 -9.05 -13.54 -5.41
C PHE A 26 -8.68 -13.31 -3.94
N TYR A 27 -9.67 -12.95 -3.11
CA TYR A 27 -9.47 -12.77 -1.67
C TYR A 27 -8.87 -13.99 -0.97
N ARG A 28 -9.37 -15.20 -1.29
CA ARG A 28 -8.91 -16.45 -0.69
C ARG A 28 -7.51 -16.82 -1.17
N CYS A 29 -7.21 -16.60 -2.44
CA CYS A 29 -5.87 -16.85 -2.99
C CYS A 29 -4.85 -15.90 -2.37
N HIS A 30 -5.24 -14.64 -2.18
CA HIS A 30 -4.41 -13.63 -1.54
C HIS A 30 -4.15 -13.96 -0.05
N LEU A 31 -5.18 -14.36 0.69
CA LEU A 31 -5.03 -14.84 2.07
C LEU A 31 -4.16 -16.09 2.15
N ALA A 32 -4.38 -17.06 1.25
CA ALA A 32 -3.58 -18.26 1.17
C ALA A 32 -2.11 -17.96 0.86
N TYR A 33 -1.81 -16.99 -0.02
CA TYR A 33 -0.44 -16.55 -0.28
C TYR A 33 0.27 -16.11 1.00
N PHE A 34 -0.35 -15.25 1.81
CA PHE A 34 0.25 -14.82 3.08
C PHE A 34 0.44 -15.99 4.05
N VAL A 35 -0.61 -16.75 4.32
CA VAL A 35 -0.56 -17.85 5.31
C VAL A 35 0.43 -18.92 4.90
N VAL A 36 0.40 -19.38 3.65
CA VAL A 36 1.29 -20.44 3.15
C VAL A 36 2.73 -19.96 3.11
N THR A 37 2.98 -18.73 2.64
CA THR A 37 4.35 -18.18 2.60
C THR A 37 4.92 -18.09 4.01
N ILE A 38 4.17 -17.56 4.99
CA ILE A 38 4.59 -17.48 6.40
C ILE A 38 4.87 -18.88 6.99
N LEU A 39 3.99 -19.86 6.74
CA LEU A 39 4.18 -21.22 7.27
C LEU A 39 5.41 -21.92 6.66
N ILE A 40 5.62 -21.77 5.34
CA ILE A 40 6.80 -22.34 4.67
C ILE A 40 8.07 -21.65 5.17
N THR A 41 8.10 -20.32 5.17
CA THR A 41 9.31 -19.59 5.56
C THR A 41 9.62 -19.69 7.04
N SER A 42 8.62 -19.76 7.93
CA SER A 42 8.82 -20.03 9.36
C SER A 42 9.41 -21.41 9.60
N PHE A 43 8.97 -22.43 8.86
CA PHE A 43 9.55 -23.76 8.92
C PHE A 43 11.00 -23.76 8.42
N VAL A 44 11.29 -23.12 7.29
CA VAL A 44 12.66 -23.00 6.76
C VAL A 44 13.56 -22.21 7.73
N PHE A 45 13.06 -21.11 8.28
CA PHE A 45 13.75 -20.29 9.27
C PHE A 45 14.09 -21.12 10.52
N HIS A 46 13.14 -21.90 11.03
CA HIS A 46 13.38 -22.76 12.18
C HIS A 46 14.31 -23.93 11.87
N ALA A 47 14.16 -24.58 10.71
CA ALA A 47 15.02 -25.67 10.27
C ALA A 47 16.48 -25.21 10.12
N SER A 48 16.69 -23.95 9.70
CA SER A 48 18.02 -23.35 9.58
C SER A 48 18.75 -23.14 10.91
N ASN A 49 18.07 -23.29 12.06
CA ASN A 49 18.72 -23.34 13.38
C ASN A 49 19.69 -24.53 13.53
N THR A 50 19.58 -25.54 12.66
CA THR A 50 20.39 -26.77 12.73
C THR A 50 21.79 -26.58 12.10
N SER A 51 21.95 -25.56 11.27
CA SER A 51 23.21 -25.27 10.57
C SER A 51 24.07 -24.30 11.38
N ARG A 52 24.67 -24.74 12.49
CA ARG A 52 25.90 -24.10 12.97
C ARG A 52 26.86 -25.04 13.70
N ASP A 53 27.99 -25.18 13.02
CA ASP A 53 29.35 -25.34 13.53
C ASP A 53 29.68 -24.24 14.55
N HIS A 54 30.47 -24.59 15.56
CA HIS A 54 30.73 -23.79 16.76
C HIS A 54 31.59 -22.55 16.48
N GLY A 55 31.14 -21.36 16.87
CA GLY A 55 32.01 -20.17 16.85
C GLY A 55 31.45 -18.88 17.46
N SER A 56 30.12 -18.72 17.51
CA SER A 56 29.53 -17.48 18.03
C SER A 56 28.16 -17.74 18.64
N GLY A 57 28.13 -18.28 19.87
CA GLY A 57 27.06 -18.15 20.88
C GLY A 57 25.56 -18.25 20.49
N GLY A 58 25.21 -18.74 19.31
CA GLY A 58 23.88 -18.61 18.73
C GLY A 58 22.86 -19.46 19.49
N GLN A 59 21.97 -18.79 20.22
CA GLN A 59 20.86 -19.43 20.90
C GLN A 59 19.85 -19.95 19.87
N LYS A 60 19.33 -21.17 20.06
CA LYS A 60 18.32 -21.75 19.15
C LYS A 60 17.02 -20.95 19.26
N VAL A 61 16.56 -20.36 18.15
CA VAL A 61 15.28 -19.62 18.10
C VAL A 61 14.12 -20.62 18.15
N ARG A 62 13.18 -20.45 19.08
CA ARG A 62 12.02 -21.35 19.20
C ARG A 62 11.14 -21.23 17.95
N TYR A 63 10.38 -22.28 17.65
CA TYR A 63 9.50 -22.27 16.48
C TYR A 63 8.45 -21.15 16.55
N VAL A 64 7.91 -20.88 17.75
CA VAL A 64 6.92 -19.80 17.96
C VAL A 64 7.53 -18.44 17.63
N ASP A 65 8.76 -18.18 18.05
CA ASP A 65 9.49 -16.94 17.72
C ASP A 65 9.81 -16.85 16.23
N SER A 66 10.16 -17.98 15.61
CA SER A 66 10.41 -18.06 14.16
C SER A 66 9.15 -17.73 13.35
N LEU A 67 8.00 -18.25 13.79
CA LEU A 67 6.70 -17.96 13.19
C LEU A 67 6.32 -16.49 13.36
N PHE A 68 6.52 -15.92 14.55
CA PHE A 68 6.23 -14.52 14.82
C PHE A 68 7.11 -13.58 13.98
N LEU A 69 8.44 -13.82 13.92
CA LEU A 69 9.38 -13.01 13.16
C LEU A 69 9.09 -13.03 11.66
N THR A 70 8.81 -14.21 11.10
CA THR A 70 8.49 -14.34 9.67
C THR A 70 7.12 -13.77 9.32
N ALA A 71 6.12 -13.92 10.21
CA ALA A 71 4.84 -13.25 10.06
C ALA A 71 5.04 -11.72 10.07
N SER A 72 5.78 -11.20 11.03
CA SER A 72 6.05 -9.77 11.19
C SER A 72 6.75 -9.15 9.98
N ALA A 73 7.78 -9.82 9.45
CA ALA A 73 8.46 -9.39 8.22
C ALA A 73 7.53 -9.43 7.00
N MET A 74 6.73 -10.50 6.86
CA MET A 74 5.80 -10.66 5.73
C MET A 74 4.63 -9.67 5.78
N THR A 75 4.17 -9.27 6.96
CA THR A 75 3.08 -8.29 7.11
C THR A 75 3.59 -6.86 7.25
N ALA A 76 4.92 -6.65 7.19
CA ALA A 76 5.57 -5.35 7.41
C ALA A 76 5.16 -4.66 8.72
N THR A 77 4.95 -5.43 9.80
CA THR A 77 4.57 -4.88 11.12
C THR A 77 5.78 -4.41 11.91
N GLY A 78 6.89 -5.15 11.86
CA GLY A 78 8.16 -4.72 12.46
C GLY A 78 8.41 -5.17 13.88
N LEU A 79 7.49 -5.92 14.47
CA LEU A 79 7.64 -6.46 15.82
C LEU A 79 8.57 -7.68 15.82
N ASN A 80 9.43 -7.77 16.82
CA ASN A 80 10.35 -8.89 16.99
C ASN A 80 10.29 -9.42 18.43
N THR A 81 10.12 -10.74 18.60
CA THR A 81 10.18 -11.37 19.94
C THR A 81 11.60 -11.68 20.38
N VAL A 82 12.53 -11.74 19.42
CA VAL A 82 13.95 -11.98 19.63
C VAL A 82 14.73 -10.92 18.86
N ASP A 83 15.80 -10.43 19.46
CA ASP A 83 16.71 -9.48 18.82
C ASP A 83 17.33 -10.05 17.55
N LEU A 84 17.40 -9.23 16.50
CA LEU A 84 17.90 -9.65 15.19
C LEU A 84 19.41 -9.93 15.16
N ASN A 85 20.14 -9.67 16.25
CA ASN A 85 21.51 -10.11 16.42
C ASN A 85 21.63 -11.62 16.75
N VAL A 86 20.57 -12.23 17.29
CA VAL A 86 20.58 -13.68 17.62
C VAL A 86 20.48 -14.56 16.37
N PRO A 87 19.57 -14.31 15.42
CA PRO A 87 19.49 -15.07 14.18
C PRO A 87 20.75 -14.95 13.31
N THR A 88 21.04 -16.01 12.57
CA THR A 88 22.15 -16.03 11.60
C THR A 88 21.91 -15.04 10.45
N THR A 89 22.97 -14.64 9.74
CA THR A 89 22.85 -13.81 8.52
C THR A 89 21.95 -14.47 7.47
N TYR A 90 21.94 -15.80 7.38
CA TYR A 90 21.01 -16.53 6.51
C TYR A 90 19.55 -16.32 6.95
N GLN A 91 19.26 -16.46 8.24
CA GLN A 91 17.93 -16.17 8.80
C GLN A 91 17.52 -14.71 8.59
N GLN A 92 18.43 -13.75 8.81
CA GLN A 92 18.19 -12.35 8.51
C GLN A 92 17.90 -12.14 7.01
N SER A 93 18.56 -12.88 6.11
CA SER A 93 18.29 -12.81 4.67
C SER A 93 16.89 -13.33 4.31
N ILE A 94 16.36 -14.33 5.03
CA ILE A 94 14.98 -14.78 4.89
C ILE A 94 14.02 -13.64 5.24
N LEU A 95 14.23 -12.97 6.38
CA LEU A 95 13.41 -11.83 6.79
C LEU A 95 13.52 -10.68 5.79
N PHE A 96 14.72 -10.40 5.28
CA PHE A 96 14.95 -9.42 4.23
C PHE A 96 14.11 -9.68 2.97
N VAL A 97 14.09 -10.92 2.49
CA VAL A 97 13.27 -11.30 1.32
C VAL A 97 11.78 -11.20 1.64
N LEU A 98 11.36 -11.61 2.85
CA LEU A 98 9.96 -11.51 3.27
C LEU A 98 9.46 -10.07 3.32
N MET A 99 10.28 -9.11 3.77
CA MET A 99 9.94 -7.69 3.74
C MET A 99 9.60 -7.22 2.33
N ILE A 100 10.37 -7.66 1.32
CA ILE A 100 10.13 -7.29 -0.09
C ILE A 100 8.88 -7.99 -0.63
N LEU A 101 8.68 -9.28 -0.32
CA LEU A 101 7.54 -10.08 -0.82
C LEU A 101 6.20 -9.68 -0.20
N GLY A 102 6.24 -9.20 1.05
CA GLY A 102 5.10 -8.72 1.81
C GLY A 102 4.72 -7.26 1.55
N ASP A 103 5.60 -6.51 0.88
CA ASP A 103 5.40 -5.08 0.66
C ASP A 103 4.22 -4.76 -0.26
N LEU A 104 3.59 -3.61 -0.03
CA LEU A 104 2.45 -3.13 -0.79
C LEU A 104 2.76 -3.05 -2.29
N SER A 105 3.95 -2.57 -2.65
CA SER A 105 4.37 -2.39 -4.04
C SER A 105 4.48 -3.73 -4.78
N THR A 106 5.11 -4.73 -4.16
CA THR A 106 5.28 -6.08 -4.72
C THR A 106 3.94 -6.79 -4.86
N ILE A 107 3.11 -6.76 -3.82
CA ILE A 107 1.79 -7.38 -3.83
C ILE A 107 0.93 -6.77 -4.92
N SER A 108 0.87 -5.44 -4.98
CA SER A 108 0.05 -4.75 -5.97
C SER A 108 0.56 -4.96 -7.40
N ALA A 109 1.87 -5.08 -7.61
CA ALA A 109 2.44 -5.48 -8.89
C ALA A 109 2.00 -6.89 -9.31
N SER A 110 2.03 -7.87 -8.39
CA SER A 110 1.59 -9.24 -8.67
C SER A 110 0.15 -9.32 -9.17
N VAL A 111 -0.75 -8.49 -8.61
CA VAL A 111 -2.16 -8.40 -9.03
C VAL A 111 -2.28 -7.88 -10.47
N VAL A 112 -1.46 -6.89 -10.84
CA VAL A 112 -1.42 -6.34 -12.20
C VAL A 112 -0.90 -7.41 -13.18
N PHE A 113 0.13 -8.16 -12.82
CA PHE A 113 0.64 -9.28 -13.62
C PHE A 113 -0.44 -10.33 -13.87
N VAL A 114 -1.13 -10.79 -12.82
CA VAL A 114 -2.23 -11.77 -12.93
C VAL A 114 -3.35 -11.20 -13.80
N ARG A 115 -3.71 -9.93 -13.61
CA ARG A 115 -4.76 -9.27 -14.40
C ARG A 115 -4.40 -9.23 -15.88
N ARG A 116 -3.17 -8.84 -16.22
CA ARG A 116 -2.68 -8.82 -17.61
C ARG A 116 -2.69 -10.22 -18.21
N TYR A 117 -2.25 -11.23 -17.46
CA TYR A 117 -2.27 -12.63 -17.91
C TYR A 117 -3.71 -13.10 -18.22
N LEU A 118 -4.66 -12.85 -17.31
CA LEU A 118 -6.06 -13.19 -17.51
C LEU A 118 -6.68 -12.45 -18.70
N PHE A 119 -6.31 -11.18 -18.89
CA PHE A 119 -6.76 -10.38 -20.03
C PHE A 119 -6.25 -10.97 -21.36
N ARG A 120 -4.95 -11.30 -21.43
CA ARG A 120 -4.34 -11.96 -22.60
C ARG A 120 -5.01 -13.30 -22.90
N LYS A 121 -5.24 -14.11 -21.86
CA LYS A 121 -5.91 -15.42 -22.01
C LYS A 121 -7.32 -15.27 -22.57
N ARG A 122 -8.12 -14.34 -22.04
CA ARG A 122 -9.48 -14.07 -22.56
C ARG A 122 -9.48 -13.66 -24.03
N ILE A 123 -8.54 -12.80 -24.44
CA ILE A 123 -8.41 -12.42 -25.85
C ILE A 123 -8.06 -13.66 -26.70
N GLY A 124 -7.10 -14.48 -26.25
CA GLY A 124 -6.73 -15.72 -26.93
C GLY A 124 -7.90 -16.69 -27.08
N ASP A 125 -8.67 -16.92 -26.01
CA ASP A 125 -9.84 -17.80 -26.01
C ASP A 125 -10.95 -17.26 -26.96
N GLN A 126 -11.16 -15.94 -27.01
CA GLN A 126 -12.11 -15.31 -27.92
C GLN A 126 -11.68 -15.45 -29.39
N VAL A 127 -10.39 -15.28 -29.68
CA VAL A 127 -9.82 -15.51 -31.02
C VAL A 127 -9.93 -16.98 -31.41
N ALA A 128 -9.69 -17.92 -30.50
CA ALA A 128 -9.84 -19.34 -30.78
C ALA A 128 -11.30 -19.75 -31.08
N THR A 129 -12.27 -19.11 -30.40
CA THR A 129 -13.69 -19.47 -30.51
C THR A 129 -14.40 -18.77 -31.68
N SER A 130 -13.99 -17.56 -32.04
CA SER A 130 -14.67 -16.74 -33.06
C SER A 130 -13.93 -16.70 -34.39
N ARG A 131 -14.55 -17.22 -35.45
CA ARG A 131 -14.03 -17.12 -36.83
C ARG A 131 -13.82 -15.68 -37.30
N HIS A 132 -14.65 -14.74 -36.82
CA HIS A 132 -14.50 -13.33 -37.16
C HIS A 132 -13.21 -12.75 -36.56
N ALA A 133 -12.92 -13.10 -35.31
CA ALA A 133 -11.70 -12.66 -34.63
C ALA A 133 -10.43 -13.24 -35.26
N GLN A 134 -10.46 -14.50 -35.73
CA GLN A 134 -9.34 -15.11 -36.46
C GLN A 134 -9.02 -14.39 -37.76
N LYS A 135 -10.05 -14.05 -38.55
CA LYS A 135 -9.90 -13.29 -39.79
C LYS A 135 -9.31 -11.90 -39.52
N LEU A 136 -9.76 -11.23 -38.46
CA LEU A 136 -9.20 -9.92 -38.07
C LEU A 136 -7.72 -10.02 -37.73
N VAL A 137 -7.31 -11.03 -36.94
CA VAL A 137 -5.90 -11.23 -36.59
C VAL A 137 -5.06 -11.53 -37.84
N ALA A 138 -5.53 -12.41 -38.73
CA ALA A 138 -4.84 -12.72 -39.98
C ALA A 138 -4.65 -11.48 -40.88
N ASN A 139 -5.69 -10.65 -41.03
CA ASN A 139 -5.59 -9.40 -41.78
C ASN A 139 -4.60 -8.41 -41.15
N ILE A 140 -4.53 -8.34 -39.81
CA ILE A 140 -3.57 -7.49 -39.10
C ILE A 140 -2.15 -8.01 -39.30
N ASP A 141 -1.93 -9.33 -39.23
CA ASP A 141 -0.62 -9.95 -39.44
C ASP A 141 -0.13 -9.70 -40.88
N GLU A 142 -1.01 -9.80 -41.88
CA GLU A 142 -0.72 -9.43 -43.27
C GLU A 142 -0.38 -7.93 -43.40
N GLU A 143 -1.12 -7.04 -42.74
CA GLU A 143 -0.87 -5.60 -42.77
C GLU A 143 0.47 -5.24 -42.09
N LEU A 144 0.80 -5.89 -40.97
CA LEU A 144 2.07 -5.70 -40.27
C LEU A 144 3.25 -6.21 -41.10
N ALA A 145 3.09 -7.36 -41.78
CA ALA A 145 4.08 -7.86 -42.72
C ALA A 145 4.29 -6.90 -43.90
N ALA A 146 3.22 -6.30 -44.43
CA ALA A 146 3.28 -5.29 -45.49
C ALA A 146 3.91 -3.97 -45.03
N ARG A 147 3.69 -3.57 -43.76
CA ARG A 147 4.30 -2.37 -43.16
C ARG A 147 5.79 -2.52 -42.89
N GLN A 148 6.30 -3.72 -42.65
CA GLN A 148 7.73 -3.97 -42.52
C GLN A 148 8.48 -3.81 -43.85
N THR A 149 7.78 -3.88 -44.99
CA THR A 149 8.36 -3.73 -46.33
C THR A 149 8.29 -2.33 -46.94
N HIS A 150 7.58 -1.36 -46.34
CA HIS A 150 7.41 -0.02 -46.92
C HIS A 150 7.64 1.13 -45.93
N GLU A 151 8.46 2.11 -46.33
CA GLU A 151 8.63 3.43 -45.68
C GLU A 151 7.29 4.17 -45.45
N PRO A 152 7.19 5.04 -44.43
CA PRO A 152 5.90 5.57 -43.98
C PRO A 152 5.34 6.65 -44.93
N ARG A 153 4.25 6.30 -45.62
CA ARG A 153 3.44 7.23 -46.41
C ARG A 153 2.47 7.97 -45.47
N ARG A 154 2.54 9.32 -45.48
CA ARG A 154 1.69 10.22 -44.67
C ARG A 154 0.20 9.89 -44.82
N LEU A 155 -0.48 9.65 -43.69
CA LEU A 155 -1.93 9.45 -43.64
C LEU A 155 -2.68 10.79 -43.79
N ARG A 156 -3.72 10.74 -44.63
CA ARG A 156 -4.63 11.83 -44.99
C ARG A 156 -5.72 11.99 -43.90
N ASN A 157 -5.91 13.21 -43.41
CA ASN A 157 -6.94 13.58 -42.44
C ASN A 157 -8.36 13.16 -42.90
N PRO A 158 -9.15 12.46 -42.07
CA PRO A 158 -10.61 12.39 -42.24
C PRO A 158 -11.28 13.69 -41.78
N GLY A 159 -12.26 14.15 -42.54
CA GLY A 159 -12.95 15.43 -42.36
C GLY A 159 -13.81 15.55 -41.10
N LYS A 160 -14.07 16.81 -40.73
CA LYS A 160 -14.97 17.30 -39.68
C LYS A 160 -16.33 16.58 -39.65
N ALA A 161 -16.74 16.14 -38.46
CA ALA A 161 -18.13 15.79 -38.14
C ALA A 161 -18.96 17.04 -37.74
N PRO A 162 -20.30 17.04 -37.89
CA PRO A 162 -21.14 18.20 -37.61
C PRO A 162 -21.32 18.49 -36.11
N ALA A 163 -21.63 19.74 -35.79
CA ALA A 163 -21.84 20.25 -34.43
C ALA A 163 -23.11 19.68 -33.77
N PRO A 164 -23.15 19.51 -32.43
CA PRO A 164 -24.35 19.09 -31.73
C PRO A 164 -25.31 20.26 -31.49
N ASP A 165 -26.58 19.92 -31.68
CA ASP A 165 -27.77 20.76 -31.49
C ASP A 165 -27.91 21.21 -30.02
N GLN A 166 -28.27 22.48 -29.82
CA GLN A 166 -28.60 23.04 -28.51
C GLN A 166 -30.10 22.91 -28.28
N SER A 167 -30.51 22.12 -27.29
CA SER A 167 -31.88 22.21 -26.78
C SER A 167 -31.98 22.07 -25.26
N THR A 168 -32.67 23.08 -24.71
CA THR A 168 -33.46 23.16 -23.48
C THR A 168 -32.76 23.00 -22.14
N GLY A 169 -32.64 24.14 -21.45
CA GLY A 169 -32.34 24.21 -20.03
C GLY A 169 -33.52 23.80 -19.16
N GLU A 170 -33.27 22.92 -18.20
CA GLU A 170 -34.15 22.68 -17.05
C GLU A 170 -33.73 23.60 -15.89
N SER A 171 -34.72 24.29 -15.32
CA SER A 171 -34.61 25.10 -14.11
C SER A 171 -34.46 24.22 -12.86
N PRO A 172 -33.71 24.65 -11.83
CA PRO A 172 -33.48 23.82 -10.65
C PRO A 172 -34.69 23.85 -9.69
N SER A 173 -35.25 22.68 -9.40
CA SER A 173 -36.28 22.50 -8.36
C SER A 173 -35.73 22.78 -6.95
N PRO A 174 -36.54 23.32 -6.01
CA PRO A 174 -36.10 23.70 -4.67
C PRO A 174 -35.77 22.47 -3.81
N ARG A 175 -34.68 22.57 -3.03
CA ARG A 175 -34.26 21.51 -2.09
C ARG A 175 -35.04 21.63 -0.78
N PRO A 176 -35.57 20.53 -0.21
CA PRO A 176 -36.14 20.58 1.12
C PRO A 176 -35.04 20.62 2.19
N ARG A 177 -35.15 21.57 3.12
CA ARG A 177 -34.29 21.71 4.30
C ARG A 177 -34.84 20.83 5.41
N TRP A 178 -34.17 19.71 5.70
CA TRP A 178 -34.51 18.85 6.84
C TRP A 178 -33.54 19.04 7.99
N MET A 179 -34.08 19.27 9.19
CA MET A 179 -33.36 19.26 10.46
C MET A 179 -32.85 17.85 10.80
N THR A 180 -31.61 17.76 11.29
CA THR A 180 -31.00 16.50 11.75
C THR A 180 -31.18 16.33 13.26
N PRO A 181 -31.67 15.17 13.76
CA PRO A 181 -31.62 14.89 15.18
C PRO A 181 -30.19 14.48 15.57
N SER A 182 -29.60 15.19 16.55
CA SER A 182 -28.35 14.83 17.19
C SER A 182 -28.62 13.78 18.27
N ARG A 183 -28.24 12.53 18.05
CA ARG A 183 -28.05 11.60 19.17
C ARG A 183 -26.61 11.72 19.63
N ARG A 184 -26.42 12.50 20.70
CA ARG A 184 -25.19 12.52 21.51
C ARG A 184 -25.22 11.27 22.38
N ILE A 185 -24.12 10.53 22.43
CA ILE A 185 -23.85 9.56 23.49
C ILE A 185 -22.79 10.21 24.38
N CYS A 186 -23.13 10.47 25.64
CA CYS A 186 -22.24 10.96 26.71
C CYS A 186 -21.41 12.24 26.45
N GLY A 187 -21.94 13.25 25.73
CA GLY A 187 -21.44 14.63 25.78
C GLY A 187 -20.04 14.90 25.18
N LEU A 188 -19.25 13.87 24.88
CA LEU A 188 -17.95 13.95 24.22
C LEU A 188 -18.13 13.90 22.71
N ILE A 189 -17.74 14.98 22.03
CA ILE A 189 -17.69 15.04 20.56
C ILE A 189 -16.41 14.29 20.15
N ALA A 190 -16.55 13.14 19.50
CA ALA A 190 -15.39 12.47 18.93
C ALA A 190 -14.70 13.40 17.90
N PRO A 191 -13.36 13.40 17.78
CA PRO A 191 -12.63 14.35 16.93
C PRO A 191 -13.14 14.44 15.48
N TRP A 192 -13.59 13.31 14.91
CA TRP A 192 -14.15 13.22 13.56
C TRP A 192 -15.60 13.72 13.42
N GLU A 193 -16.30 13.99 14.52
CA GLU A 193 -17.64 14.60 14.53
C GLU A 193 -17.61 16.12 14.66
N THR A 194 -16.43 16.71 14.85
CA THR A 194 -16.24 18.16 14.95
C THR A 194 -16.73 18.87 13.67
N ASN A 195 -17.27 20.08 13.85
CA ASN A 195 -17.67 20.93 12.73
C ASN A 195 -16.50 21.26 11.81
N LEU A 196 -15.27 21.28 12.34
CA LEU A 196 -14.05 21.44 11.57
C LEU A 196 -13.81 20.23 10.66
N TRP A 197 -13.81 19.00 11.20
CA TRP A 197 -13.62 17.78 10.40
C TRP A 197 -14.71 17.57 9.35
N ARG A 198 -15.96 17.92 9.68
CA ARG A 198 -17.08 17.87 8.72
C ARG A 198 -16.93 18.92 7.63
N LYS A 199 -16.50 20.14 7.95
CA LYS A 199 -16.23 21.19 6.96
C LYS A 199 -15.05 20.83 6.08
N THR A 200 -13.95 20.32 6.63
CA THR A 200 -12.77 19.91 5.85
C THR A 200 -13.10 18.73 4.93
N THR A 201 -13.73 17.66 5.44
CA THR A 201 -14.12 16.51 4.61
C THR A 201 -15.19 16.86 3.58
N SER A 202 -16.16 17.71 3.91
CA SER A 202 -17.17 18.16 2.94
C SER A 202 -16.60 19.11 1.90
N ALA A 203 -15.72 20.05 2.27
CA ALA A 203 -15.00 20.92 1.34
C ALA A 203 -14.07 20.12 0.41
N LEU A 204 -13.31 19.16 0.95
CA LEU A 204 -12.52 18.20 0.19
C LEU A 204 -13.38 17.40 -0.78
N SER A 205 -14.54 16.92 -0.33
CA SER A 205 -15.46 16.15 -1.17
C SER A 205 -16.14 16.99 -2.25
N ALA A 206 -16.45 18.26 -1.96
CA ALA A 206 -17.08 19.18 -2.91
C ALA A 206 -16.06 19.68 -3.95
N TRP A 207 -14.83 19.95 -3.52
CA TRP A 207 -13.71 20.31 -4.38
C TRP A 207 -13.31 19.16 -5.31
N THR A 208 -13.28 17.91 -4.81
CA THR A 208 -13.05 16.72 -5.64
C THR A 208 -14.24 16.36 -6.54
N ALA A 209 -15.49 16.61 -6.12
CA ALA A 209 -16.68 16.28 -6.92
C ALA A 209 -16.99 17.30 -8.04
N ASN A 210 -16.72 18.60 -7.84
CA ASN A 210 -16.97 19.64 -8.85
C ASN A 210 -15.89 19.72 -9.95
N ALA A 211 -14.87 18.87 -9.87
CA ALA A 211 -13.63 19.00 -10.63
C ALA A 211 -13.61 18.35 -12.03
N GLY A 212 -14.53 17.45 -12.35
CA GLY A 212 -14.53 16.65 -13.59
C GLY A 212 -15.07 17.37 -14.84
N ARG A 213 -14.87 18.69 -14.96
CA ARG A 213 -15.56 19.52 -15.98
C ARG A 213 -14.70 20.05 -17.12
N GLN A 214 -13.43 19.68 -17.23
CA GLN A 214 -12.64 20.06 -18.41
C GLN A 214 -12.62 18.92 -19.43
N PRO A 215 -13.20 19.10 -20.62
CA PRO A 215 -13.02 18.17 -21.73
C PRO A 215 -11.57 18.28 -22.23
N GLU A 216 -10.67 17.48 -21.67
CA GLU A 216 -9.31 17.35 -22.20
C GLU A 216 -9.30 16.45 -23.44
N GLU A 217 -8.54 16.83 -24.46
CA GLU A 217 -8.44 16.07 -25.71
C GLU A 217 -7.78 14.70 -25.48
N HIS A 218 -8.49 13.62 -25.80
CA HIS A 218 -7.98 12.26 -25.68
C HIS A 218 -7.18 11.89 -26.95
N HIS A 219 -5.85 11.98 -26.91
CA HIS A 219 -4.98 11.64 -28.05
C HIS A 219 -4.76 10.12 -28.24
N TYR A 220 -5.27 9.28 -27.33
CA TYR A 220 -5.00 7.83 -27.31
C TYR A 220 -6.16 6.97 -27.85
N LEU A 221 -7.27 7.59 -28.26
CA LEU A 221 -8.38 6.93 -28.94
C LEU A 221 -8.59 7.59 -30.30
N SER A 222 -8.94 6.79 -31.30
CA SER A 222 -9.29 7.27 -32.65
C SER A 222 -10.62 8.03 -32.68
N PHE A 223 -11.49 7.79 -31.68
CA PHE A 223 -12.81 8.39 -31.55
C PHE A 223 -12.94 9.24 -30.27
N ARG A 224 -13.91 10.14 -30.25
CA ARG A 224 -14.25 10.94 -29.06
C ARG A 224 -15.25 10.18 -28.18
N PRO A 225 -14.84 9.63 -27.02
CA PRO A 225 -15.74 8.87 -26.17
C PRO A 225 -16.80 9.77 -25.52
N LYS A 226 -18.06 9.31 -25.51
CA LYS A 226 -19.11 9.90 -24.68
C LYS A 226 -18.92 9.43 -23.23
N LEU A 227 -18.41 10.32 -22.39
CA LEU A 227 -18.20 10.06 -20.97
C LEU A 227 -19.43 10.52 -20.15
N ASP A 228 -19.88 9.69 -19.21
CA ASP A 228 -20.83 10.08 -18.18
C ASP A 228 -20.21 11.16 -17.26
N SER A 229 -21.04 11.87 -16.50
CA SER A 229 -20.69 12.76 -15.38
C SER A 229 -19.68 12.18 -14.36
N ARG A 230 -19.42 10.87 -14.42
CA ARG A 230 -18.48 10.12 -13.58
C ARG A 230 -17.32 9.47 -14.36
N GLY A 231 -17.05 9.92 -15.59
CA GLY A 231 -15.91 9.43 -16.40
C GLY A 231 -16.07 8.01 -16.95
N ARG A 232 -17.31 7.52 -17.09
CA ARG A 232 -17.60 6.18 -17.63
C ARG A 232 -17.91 6.27 -19.13
N PHE A 233 -17.33 5.39 -19.92
CA PHE A 233 -17.69 5.25 -21.33
C PHE A 233 -19.14 4.79 -21.48
N ARG A 234 -19.95 5.52 -22.25
CA ARG A 234 -21.34 5.14 -22.60
C ARG A 234 -21.46 4.97 -24.11
N GLN A 235 -22.32 4.03 -24.51
CA GLN A 235 -22.71 3.82 -25.91
C GLN A 235 -21.52 3.55 -26.84
N LEU A 236 -20.63 2.63 -26.44
CA LEU A 236 -19.51 2.22 -27.28
C LEU A 236 -19.98 1.17 -28.30
N ASN A 237 -19.59 1.33 -29.56
CA ASN A 237 -19.71 0.32 -30.60
C ASN A 237 -18.70 -0.83 -30.36
N GLU A 238 -18.90 -2.00 -30.99
CA GLU A 238 -17.99 -3.15 -30.81
C GLU A 238 -16.53 -2.83 -31.18
N ALA A 239 -16.31 -2.08 -32.25
CA ALA A 239 -14.98 -1.64 -32.67
C ALA A 239 -14.34 -0.70 -31.63
N GLU A 240 -15.11 0.22 -31.07
CA GLU A 240 -14.65 1.16 -30.02
C GLU A 240 -14.31 0.43 -28.71
N TYR A 241 -15.07 -0.63 -28.37
CA TYR A 241 -14.76 -1.50 -27.25
C TYR A 241 -13.46 -2.28 -27.45
N ALA A 242 -13.20 -2.78 -28.66
CA ALA A 242 -11.98 -3.50 -28.99
C ALA A 242 -10.75 -2.59 -28.91
N GLU A 243 -10.83 -1.37 -29.45
CA GLU A 243 -9.76 -0.36 -29.37
C GLU A 243 -9.44 -0.01 -27.91
N LEU A 244 -10.48 0.24 -27.10
CA LEU A 244 -10.35 0.55 -25.68
C LEU A 244 -9.71 -0.61 -24.89
N GLY A 245 -10.05 -1.85 -25.24
CA GLY A 245 -9.43 -3.05 -24.67
C GLY A 245 -7.95 -3.18 -25.03
N GLY A 246 -7.57 -2.84 -26.27
CA GLY A 246 -6.18 -2.82 -26.71
C GLY A 246 -5.33 -1.76 -25.99
N VAL A 247 -5.87 -0.56 -25.78
CA VAL A 247 -5.21 0.50 -24.99
C VAL A 247 -5.08 0.08 -23.52
N GLU A 248 -6.11 -0.53 -22.93
CA GLU A 248 -6.04 -1.05 -21.55
C GLU A 248 -4.97 -2.14 -21.40
N TYR A 249 -4.85 -3.05 -22.37
CA TYR A 249 -3.82 -4.08 -22.37
C TYR A 249 -2.40 -3.49 -22.44
N ARG A 250 -2.17 -2.51 -23.32
CA ARG A 250 -0.88 -1.80 -23.42
C ARG A 250 -0.54 -1.03 -22.13
N ALA A 251 -1.53 -0.40 -21.51
CA ALA A 251 -1.36 0.27 -20.23
C ALA A 251 -1.01 -0.71 -19.09
N LEU A 252 -1.64 -1.89 -19.04
CA LEU A 252 -1.31 -2.95 -18.09
C LEU A 252 0.09 -3.54 -18.35
N GLN A 253 0.49 -3.68 -19.61
CA GLN A 253 1.84 -4.10 -20.01
C GLN A 253 2.90 -3.14 -19.49
N LEU A 254 2.68 -1.84 -19.66
CA LEU A 254 3.56 -0.79 -19.14
C LEU A 254 3.66 -0.89 -17.61
N LEU A 255 2.51 -0.98 -16.94
CA LEU A 255 2.46 -1.02 -15.48
C LEU A 255 3.18 -2.23 -14.89
N CYS A 256 3.16 -3.39 -15.57
CA CYS A 256 3.90 -4.59 -15.14
C CYS A 256 5.41 -4.34 -15.03
N TRP A 257 5.99 -3.52 -15.90
CA TRP A 257 7.41 -3.16 -15.84
C TRP A 257 7.67 -1.97 -14.91
N LEU A 258 6.76 -0.99 -14.93
CA LEU A 258 6.89 0.25 -14.19
C LEU A 258 6.91 0.05 -12.66
N LEU A 259 6.03 -0.81 -12.13
CA LEU A 259 5.90 -1.04 -10.69
C LEU A 259 7.15 -1.67 -10.04
N PRO A 260 7.71 -2.79 -10.57
CA PRO A 260 8.96 -3.32 -10.02
C PRO A 260 10.14 -2.38 -10.25
N LEU A 261 10.18 -1.65 -11.37
CA LEU A 261 11.22 -0.66 -11.62
C LEU A 261 11.19 0.49 -10.61
N HIS A 262 10.00 1.00 -10.28
CA HIS A 262 9.82 2.04 -9.25
C HIS A 262 10.33 1.57 -7.88
N THR A 263 9.98 0.34 -7.51
CA THR A 263 10.39 -0.27 -6.24
C THR A 263 11.92 -0.46 -6.19
N ALA A 264 12.48 -1.05 -7.24
CA ALA A 264 13.92 -1.25 -7.36
C ALA A 264 14.68 0.08 -7.38
N PHE A 265 14.16 1.11 -8.05
CA PHE A 265 14.77 2.43 -8.09
C PHE A 265 14.97 3.01 -6.69
N TRP A 266 13.93 3.01 -5.85
CA TRP A 266 14.03 3.55 -4.50
C TRP A 266 14.94 2.72 -3.59
N ILE A 267 14.81 1.39 -3.60
CA ILE A 267 15.65 0.51 -2.78
C ILE A 267 17.13 0.66 -3.16
N VAL A 268 17.44 0.63 -4.47
CA VAL A 268 18.81 0.78 -4.96
C VAL A 268 19.35 2.19 -4.66
N LEU A 269 18.54 3.25 -4.83
CA LEU A 269 18.94 4.61 -4.49
C LEU A 269 19.35 4.73 -3.02
N LEU A 270 18.56 4.17 -2.10
CA LEU A 270 18.88 4.16 -0.67
C LEU A 270 20.16 3.36 -0.39
N MET A 271 20.33 2.18 -1.01
CA MET A 271 21.52 1.35 -0.85
C MET A 271 22.79 2.03 -1.36
N VAL A 272 22.73 2.68 -2.52
CA VAL A 272 23.86 3.39 -3.12
C VAL A 272 24.35 4.54 -2.23
N ILE A 273 23.46 5.14 -1.45
CA ILE A 273 23.83 6.20 -0.50
C ILE A 273 24.32 5.60 0.84
N LEU A 274 23.57 4.66 1.42
CA LEU A 274 23.84 4.14 2.76
C LEU A 274 25.03 3.17 2.81
N VAL A 275 25.21 2.31 1.81
CA VAL A 275 26.26 1.27 1.84
C VAL A 275 27.67 1.89 1.83
N PRO A 276 28.01 2.82 0.92
CA PRO A 276 29.31 3.49 0.97
C PRO A 276 29.47 4.32 2.23
N TYR A 277 28.42 5.03 2.66
CA TYR A 277 28.50 5.86 3.86
C TYR A 277 28.78 5.04 5.12
N ALA A 278 28.04 3.96 5.35
CA ALA A 278 28.23 3.09 6.51
C ALA A 278 29.55 2.32 6.49
N SER A 279 30.10 2.03 5.30
CA SER A 279 31.32 1.22 5.15
C SER A 279 32.60 2.05 5.15
N ILE A 280 32.57 3.26 4.58
CA ILE A 280 33.74 4.12 4.40
C ILE A 280 33.93 5.04 5.61
N TYR A 281 32.85 5.60 6.16
CA TYR A 281 32.91 6.55 7.25
C TYR A 281 33.17 5.81 8.58
N GLN A 282 34.42 5.88 9.05
CA GLN A 282 34.90 5.11 10.21
C GLN A 282 34.04 5.26 11.47
N PRO A 283 33.59 6.46 11.88
CA PRO A 283 32.80 6.58 13.11
C PRO A 283 31.48 5.79 13.07
N VAL A 284 30.84 5.69 11.90
CA VAL A 284 29.61 4.89 11.74
C VAL A 284 29.95 3.40 11.70
N ALA A 285 31.01 3.03 11.00
CA ALA A 285 31.46 1.64 10.92
C ALA A 285 31.88 1.10 12.31
N GLU A 286 32.57 1.90 13.12
CA GLU A 286 32.96 1.58 14.50
C GLU A 286 31.73 1.42 15.39
N VAL A 287 30.79 2.38 15.37
CA VAL A 287 29.53 2.25 16.11
C VAL A 287 28.78 0.97 15.73
N LEU A 288 28.74 0.59 14.45
CA LEU A 288 28.09 -0.64 13.99
C LEU A 288 28.81 -1.92 14.46
N ARG A 289 30.13 -1.88 14.59
CA ARG A 289 30.93 -3.03 15.04
C ARG A 289 30.96 -3.18 16.56
N ASP A 290 30.92 -2.06 17.29
CA ASP A 290 31.10 -2.02 18.74
C ASP A 290 29.77 -2.04 19.50
N SER A 291 28.68 -1.60 18.88
CA SER A 291 27.36 -1.52 19.52
C SER A 291 26.77 -2.87 19.95
N GLN A 292 27.20 -3.99 19.34
CA GLN A 292 26.74 -5.31 19.71
C GLN A 292 27.77 -6.40 19.44
N ALA A 293 27.75 -7.46 20.25
CA ALA A 293 28.60 -8.63 20.06
C ALA A 293 28.28 -9.30 18.70
N GLY A 294 29.32 -9.68 17.94
CA GLY A 294 29.18 -10.39 16.67
C GLY A 294 29.81 -9.71 15.45
N ASN A 295 30.44 -8.54 15.63
CA ASN A 295 31.13 -7.79 14.57
C ASN A 295 30.28 -7.68 13.28
N MET A 296 29.17 -6.96 13.38
CA MET A 296 28.22 -6.78 12.29
C MET A 296 28.89 -6.09 11.10
N SER A 297 28.72 -6.64 9.89
CA SER A 297 29.22 -5.98 8.69
C SER A 297 28.41 -4.71 8.39
N PRO A 298 29.04 -3.51 8.30
CA PRO A 298 28.32 -2.25 8.06
C PRO A 298 27.53 -2.25 6.74
N ALA A 299 28.06 -2.90 5.70
CA ALA A 299 27.40 -3.01 4.41
C ALA A 299 26.08 -3.79 4.49
N TRP A 300 26.04 -4.92 5.21
CA TRP A 300 24.81 -5.70 5.38
C TRP A 300 23.76 -4.93 6.17
N TRP A 301 24.16 -4.25 7.25
CA TRP A 301 23.25 -3.38 8.01
C TRP A 301 22.65 -2.30 7.12
N ALA A 302 23.47 -1.64 6.28
CA ALA A 302 23.02 -0.60 5.36
C ALA A 302 22.04 -1.13 4.28
N VAL A 303 22.30 -2.31 3.73
CA VAL A 303 21.38 -2.98 2.79
C VAL A 303 20.06 -3.32 3.48
N PHE A 304 20.12 -3.89 4.68
CA PHE A 304 18.94 -4.30 5.43
C PHE A 304 18.07 -3.09 5.82
N ILE A 305 18.69 -2.03 6.35
CA ILE A 305 17.96 -0.84 6.79
C ILE A 305 17.38 -0.06 5.60
N ALA A 306 18.09 0.01 4.46
CA ALA A 306 17.56 0.64 3.25
C ALA A 306 16.24 -0.01 2.80
N THR A 307 16.20 -1.34 2.77
CA THR A 307 14.98 -2.08 2.42
C THR A 307 13.91 -1.96 3.50
N SER A 308 14.27 -2.13 4.78
CA SER A 308 13.32 -2.04 5.90
C SER A 308 12.65 -0.66 6.00
N SER A 309 13.41 0.41 5.74
CA SER A 309 12.89 1.78 5.67
C SER A 309 11.94 1.95 4.50
N TYR A 310 12.24 1.43 3.31
CA TYR A 310 11.34 1.52 2.15
C TYR A 310 10.05 0.72 2.33
N THR A 311 10.11 -0.48 2.89
CA THR A 311 8.92 -1.32 3.10
C THR A 311 8.12 -0.91 4.34
N ASN A 312 8.56 0.14 5.06
CA ASN A 312 8.03 0.58 6.34
C ASN A 312 7.90 -0.57 7.36
N CYS A 313 8.82 -1.54 7.29
CA CYS A 313 8.77 -2.71 8.15
C CYS A 313 9.29 -2.38 9.54
N GLY A 314 10.41 -1.65 9.67
CA GLY A 314 10.94 -1.24 10.98
C GLY A 314 11.85 -2.27 11.66
N LEU A 315 12.02 -3.46 11.08
CA LEU A 315 13.03 -4.42 11.52
C LEU A 315 14.44 -3.87 11.29
N THR A 316 15.34 -4.12 12.23
CA THR A 316 16.73 -3.64 12.20
C THR A 316 17.66 -4.70 12.78
N PRO A 317 18.79 -5.03 12.13
CA PRO A 317 19.75 -6.00 12.66
C PRO A 317 20.46 -5.52 13.93
N LEU A 318 20.41 -4.21 14.20
CA LEU A 318 20.99 -3.58 15.37
C LEU A 318 19.96 -3.56 16.52
N VAL A 319 20.32 -4.12 17.68
CA VAL A 319 19.41 -4.23 18.85
C VAL A 319 18.94 -2.85 19.35
N ALA A 320 19.83 -1.86 19.38
CA ALA A 320 19.50 -0.50 19.78
C ALA A 320 18.74 0.29 18.69
N SER A 321 18.30 -0.38 17.62
CA SER A 321 17.63 0.24 16.47
C SER A 321 18.43 1.43 15.92
N MET A 322 17.82 2.61 15.80
CA MET A 322 18.48 3.82 15.29
C MET A 322 19.03 4.72 16.40
N ILE A 323 18.91 4.33 17.68
CA ILE A 323 19.33 5.16 18.84
C ILE A 323 20.80 5.59 18.75
N PRO A 324 21.76 4.70 18.39
CA PRO A 324 23.16 5.11 18.25
C PRO A 324 23.42 6.12 17.12
N PHE A 325 22.48 6.26 16.18
CA PHE A 325 22.56 7.17 15.03
C PHE A 325 21.73 8.44 15.19
N GLN A 326 21.19 8.71 16.38
CA GLN A 326 20.39 9.91 16.66
C GLN A 326 21.11 11.22 16.25
N SER A 327 22.44 11.30 16.42
CA SER A 327 23.22 12.48 16.01
C SER A 327 23.60 12.50 14.53
N ASN A 328 23.36 11.42 13.77
CA ASN A 328 23.77 11.31 12.38
C ASN A 328 22.64 11.69 11.42
N TRP A 329 22.65 12.96 11.00
CA TRP A 329 21.59 13.52 10.16
C TRP A 329 21.47 12.80 8.81
N LEU A 330 22.57 12.34 8.23
CA LEU A 330 22.53 11.70 6.91
C LEU A 330 21.79 10.36 6.97
N ILE A 331 22.05 9.54 7.99
CA ILE A 331 21.34 8.27 8.18
C ILE A 331 19.85 8.56 8.37
N LEU A 332 19.50 9.45 9.30
CA LEU A 332 18.10 9.79 9.60
C LEU A 332 17.33 10.37 8.41
N ILE A 333 17.96 11.25 7.62
CA ILE A 333 17.34 11.82 6.42
C ILE A 333 17.14 10.75 5.36
N VAL A 334 18.14 9.91 5.09
CA VAL A 334 18.04 8.91 4.02
C VAL A 334 17.04 7.82 4.37
N THR A 335 17.07 7.28 5.59
CA THR A 335 16.08 6.30 6.05
C THR A 335 14.69 6.93 6.16
N GLY A 336 14.59 8.18 6.62
CA GLY A 336 13.33 8.94 6.67
C GLY A 336 12.71 9.14 5.27
N VAL A 337 13.51 9.53 4.28
CA VAL A 337 13.08 9.59 2.87
C VAL A 337 12.62 8.22 2.38
N GLY A 338 13.30 7.15 2.77
CA GLY A 338 12.87 5.77 2.48
C GLY A 338 11.47 5.47 3.02
N VAL A 339 11.19 5.83 4.27
CA VAL A 339 9.87 5.63 4.91
C VAL A 339 8.76 6.43 4.24
N ILE A 340 9.06 7.67 3.81
CA ILE A 340 8.12 8.50 3.05
C ILE A 340 7.87 7.87 1.67
N ALA A 341 8.94 7.55 0.93
CA ALA A 341 8.88 6.97 -0.42
C ALA A 341 8.22 5.59 -0.49
N GLY A 342 8.27 4.87 0.62
CA GLY A 342 7.62 3.59 0.85
C GLY A 342 6.10 3.65 0.90
N ASN A 343 5.52 2.80 1.74
CA ASN A 343 4.07 2.56 1.80
C ASN A 343 3.22 3.81 2.06
N THR A 344 3.78 4.81 2.75
CA THR A 344 3.07 6.03 3.13
C THR A 344 2.75 6.93 1.93
N PHE A 345 3.72 7.23 1.06
CA PHE A 345 3.52 8.09 -0.13
C PHE A 345 3.64 7.34 -1.46
N TYR A 346 3.72 6.01 -1.44
CA TYR A 346 3.73 5.17 -2.64
C TYR A 346 2.78 5.63 -3.77
N PRO A 347 1.46 5.85 -3.53
CA PRO A 347 0.56 6.28 -4.60
C PRO A 347 0.88 7.68 -5.16
N ILE A 348 1.49 8.55 -4.35
CA ILE A 348 1.84 9.92 -4.71
C ILE A 348 3.09 9.92 -5.58
N PHE A 349 4.15 9.23 -5.13
CA PHE A 349 5.38 9.10 -5.91
C PHE A 349 5.17 8.37 -7.23
N LEU A 350 4.36 7.31 -7.25
CA LEU A 350 4.04 6.61 -8.49
C LEU A 350 3.35 7.53 -9.50
N ARG A 351 2.43 8.39 -9.06
CA ARG A 351 1.78 9.35 -9.95
C ARG A 351 2.74 10.45 -10.41
N CYS A 352 3.57 10.98 -9.53
CA CYS A 352 4.61 11.94 -9.88
C CYS A 352 5.56 11.34 -10.93
N TYR A 353 5.97 10.09 -10.76
CA TYR A 353 6.81 9.36 -11.70
C TYR A 353 6.15 9.22 -13.09
N LEU A 354 4.88 8.82 -13.14
CA LEU A 354 4.10 8.77 -14.39
C LEU A 354 3.94 10.14 -15.05
N TRP A 355 3.74 11.19 -14.25
CA TRP A 355 3.63 12.56 -14.75
C TRP A 355 4.96 13.04 -15.34
N ILE A 356 6.10 12.79 -14.67
CA ILE A 356 7.44 13.09 -15.19
C ILE A 356 7.67 12.35 -16.50
N LEU A 357 7.39 11.04 -16.54
CA LEU A 357 7.49 10.23 -17.77
C LEU A 357 6.64 10.79 -18.91
N SER A 358 5.43 11.29 -18.62
CA SER A 358 4.57 11.92 -19.64
C SER A 358 5.16 13.18 -20.25
N LYS A 359 6.05 13.88 -19.52
CA LYS A 359 6.73 15.09 -19.99
C LYS A 359 8.02 14.78 -20.74
N VAL A 360 8.72 13.72 -20.35
CA VAL A 360 9.98 13.31 -20.98
C VAL A 360 9.73 12.57 -22.30
N VAL A 361 8.67 11.76 -22.37
CA VAL A 361 8.36 10.95 -23.55
C VAL A 361 7.68 11.81 -24.63
N PRO A 362 8.17 11.80 -25.89
CA PRO A 362 7.59 12.57 -26.99
C PRO A 362 6.14 12.14 -27.26
N LYS A 363 5.29 13.12 -27.63
CA LYS A 363 3.84 12.93 -27.78
C LYS A 363 3.44 11.92 -28.85
N GLU A 364 4.28 11.75 -29.87
CA GLU A 364 4.03 10.84 -31.00
C GLU A 364 4.32 9.37 -30.66
N ALA A 365 5.03 9.10 -29.56
CA ALA A 365 5.33 7.73 -29.16
C ALA A 365 4.09 7.01 -28.64
N GLU A 366 3.88 5.75 -29.06
CA GLU A 366 2.79 4.91 -28.52
C GLU A 366 2.83 4.76 -26.99
N PHE A 367 4.04 4.86 -26.43
CA PHE A 367 4.28 4.86 -25.00
C PHE A 367 3.62 6.05 -24.29
N HIS A 368 3.62 7.23 -24.92
CA HIS A 368 2.96 8.42 -24.42
C HIS A 368 1.44 8.22 -24.35
N HIS A 369 0.83 7.61 -25.37
CA HIS A 369 -0.60 7.29 -25.37
C HIS A 369 -0.99 6.37 -24.20
N SER A 370 -0.15 5.38 -23.89
CA SER A 370 -0.38 4.46 -22.76
C SER A 370 -0.24 5.16 -21.40
N ILE A 371 0.75 6.04 -21.23
CA ILE A 371 0.93 6.85 -20.01
C ILE A 371 -0.23 7.83 -19.84
N ALA A 372 -0.63 8.53 -20.90
CA ALA A 372 -1.77 9.44 -20.87
C ALA A 372 -3.04 8.70 -20.44
N PHE A 373 -3.31 7.52 -21.04
CA PHE A 373 -4.44 6.67 -20.62
C PHE A 373 -4.39 6.30 -19.15
N LEU A 374 -3.22 5.92 -18.61
CA LEU A 374 -3.04 5.64 -17.18
C LEU A 374 -3.33 6.85 -16.29
N LEU A 375 -2.90 8.05 -16.70
CA LEU A 375 -3.12 9.28 -15.94
C LEU A 375 -4.59 9.73 -15.93
N HIS A 376 -5.32 9.52 -17.03
CA HIS A 376 -6.74 9.88 -17.17
C HIS A 376 -7.68 8.83 -16.58
N HIS A 377 -7.37 7.53 -16.71
CA HIS A 377 -8.19 6.42 -16.18
C HIS A 377 -7.43 5.56 -15.16
N PRO A 378 -6.94 6.16 -14.07
CA PRO A 378 -5.99 5.50 -13.18
C PRO A 378 -6.57 4.26 -12.49
N ARG A 379 -7.82 4.39 -12.00
CA ARG A 379 -8.56 3.34 -11.29
C ARG A 379 -8.99 2.18 -12.16
N ARG A 380 -8.95 2.33 -13.49
CA ARG A 380 -9.26 1.23 -14.40
C ARG A 380 -8.11 0.24 -14.44
N CYS A 381 -6.86 0.69 -14.46
CA CYS A 381 -5.70 -0.19 -14.62
C CYS A 381 -5.08 -0.60 -13.29
N TYR A 382 -5.03 0.32 -12.32
CA TYR A 382 -4.32 0.11 -11.06
C TYR A 382 -5.10 0.61 -9.84
N LEU A 383 -5.04 -0.14 -8.74
CA LEU A 383 -5.78 0.21 -7.51
C LEU A 383 -5.16 1.44 -6.83
N TRP A 384 -3.84 1.51 -6.73
CA TRP A 384 -3.15 2.58 -5.99
C TRP A 384 -2.87 3.83 -6.83
N LEU A 385 -3.29 3.86 -8.10
CA LEU A 385 -3.23 5.09 -8.89
C LEU A 385 -4.51 5.90 -8.63
N PHE A 386 -4.34 7.08 -8.05
CA PHE A 386 -5.42 8.03 -7.83
C PHE A 386 -5.41 9.12 -8.91
N ASP A 387 -6.50 9.86 -9.01
CA ASP A 387 -6.56 11.07 -9.82
C ASP A 387 -5.66 12.18 -9.23
N GLY A 388 -5.24 13.15 -10.04
CA GLY A 388 -4.24 14.15 -9.65
C GLY A 388 -4.67 14.98 -8.46
N ARG A 389 -5.94 15.41 -8.43
CA ARG A 389 -6.47 16.21 -7.34
C ARG A 389 -6.60 15.41 -6.05
N THR A 390 -7.09 14.17 -6.15
CA THR A 390 -7.15 13.25 -5.00
C THR A 390 -5.76 12.92 -4.45
N THR A 391 -4.76 12.83 -5.33
CA THR A 391 -3.37 12.59 -4.93
C THR A 391 -2.80 13.76 -4.13
N TRP A 392 -3.07 15.01 -4.56
CA TRP A 392 -2.69 16.21 -3.81
C TRP A 392 -3.38 16.33 -2.46
N VAL A 393 -4.67 15.97 -2.38
CA VAL A 393 -5.41 15.92 -1.11
C VAL A 393 -4.83 14.87 -0.17
N LEU A 394 -4.52 13.68 -0.69
CA LEU A 394 -3.89 12.61 0.09
C LEU A 394 -2.53 13.08 0.60
N ALA A 395 -1.71 13.70 -0.26
CA ALA A 395 -0.41 14.27 0.11
C ALA A 395 -0.56 15.34 1.20
N ALA A 396 -1.46 16.31 1.03
CA ALA A 396 -1.69 17.37 2.00
C ALA A 396 -2.20 16.82 3.35
N THR A 397 -3.07 15.81 3.32
CA THR A 397 -3.58 15.17 4.55
C THR A 397 -2.47 14.43 5.27
N GLN A 398 -1.65 13.67 4.55
CA GLN A 398 -0.55 12.89 5.14
C GLN A 398 0.55 13.80 5.70
N LEU A 399 0.95 14.83 4.95
CA LEU A 399 1.91 15.83 5.42
C LEU A 399 1.36 16.60 6.62
N GLY A 400 0.05 16.90 6.64
CA GLY A 400 -0.61 17.55 7.77
C GLY A 400 -0.57 16.70 9.04
N LEU A 401 -0.78 15.38 8.93
CA LEU A 401 -0.67 14.45 10.06
C LEU A 401 0.76 14.42 10.61
N ILE A 402 1.76 14.21 9.75
CA ILE A 402 3.18 14.19 10.12
C ILE A 402 3.62 15.51 10.77
N ALA A 403 3.21 16.65 10.19
CA ALA A 403 3.54 17.96 10.75
C ALA A 403 2.87 18.21 12.11
N THR A 404 1.64 17.72 12.31
CA THR A 404 0.93 17.83 13.59
C THR A 404 1.62 16.97 14.65
N GLU A 405 2.02 15.75 14.30
CA GLU A 405 2.78 14.86 15.19
C GLU A 405 4.12 15.46 15.58
N TRP A 406 4.85 16.01 14.63
CA TRP A 406 6.13 16.65 14.87
C TRP A 406 6.00 17.88 15.78
N LEU A 407 4.98 18.70 15.57
CA LEU A 407 4.68 19.82 16.44
C LEU A 407 4.33 19.35 17.87
N LEU A 408 3.52 18.31 18.00
CA LEU A 408 3.15 17.75 19.30
C LEU A 408 4.34 17.11 20.01
N PHE A 409 5.26 16.48 19.27
CA PHE A 409 6.51 15.93 19.82
C PHE A 409 7.33 17.03 20.48
N GLU A 410 7.53 18.16 19.78
CA GLU A 410 8.33 19.25 20.31
C GLU A 410 7.70 19.91 21.53
N ILE A 411 6.37 20.09 21.52
CA ILE A 411 5.62 20.73 22.62
C ILE A 411 5.52 19.84 23.86
N LEU A 412 5.22 18.55 23.70
CA LEU A 412 4.92 17.67 24.82
C LEU A 412 6.15 17.10 25.52
N ASN A 413 7.30 17.11 24.85
CA ASN A 413 8.58 16.71 25.44
C ASN A 413 9.37 17.87 26.07
N ILE A 414 8.78 19.07 26.19
CA ILE A 414 9.37 20.16 26.97
C ILE A 414 9.51 19.73 28.44
N ASN A 415 10.64 20.04 29.07
CA ASN A 415 10.99 19.71 30.46
C ASN A 415 11.20 18.20 30.71
N GLN A 416 11.39 17.39 29.67
CA GLN A 416 11.81 16.00 29.84
C GLN A 416 13.34 15.94 29.84
N THR A 417 13.92 15.55 30.97
CA THR A 417 15.38 15.49 31.16
C THR A 417 16.09 14.62 30.13
N ALA A 418 15.44 13.57 29.62
CA ALA A 418 15.98 12.68 28.59
C ALA A 418 16.08 13.35 27.20
N VAL A 419 15.17 14.28 26.88
CA VAL A 419 15.10 14.97 25.58
C VAL A 419 15.85 16.31 25.62
N ASP A 420 15.83 16.99 26.76
CA ASP A 420 16.54 18.26 26.97
C ASP A 420 18.07 18.06 27.05
N ALA A 421 18.54 16.83 27.24
CA ALA A 421 19.96 16.48 27.18
C ALA A 421 20.55 16.61 25.75
N TRP A 422 19.70 16.65 24.71
CA TRP A 422 20.16 16.66 23.33
C TRP A 422 20.30 18.09 22.77
N PRO A 423 21.31 18.33 21.90
CA PRO A 423 21.40 19.59 21.17
C PRO A 423 20.13 19.86 20.35
N LEU A 424 19.68 21.11 20.30
CA LEU A 424 18.42 21.52 19.66
C LEU A 424 18.27 20.99 18.22
N GLY A 425 19.33 21.07 17.40
CA GLY A 425 19.29 20.59 16.02
C GLY A 425 19.07 19.07 15.90
N THR A 426 19.62 18.29 16.85
CA THR A 426 19.45 16.83 16.89
C THR A 426 18.05 16.46 17.34
N ARG A 427 17.54 17.14 18.39
CA ARG A 427 16.17 16.98 18.87
C ARG A 427 15.13 17.18 17.77
N ILE A 428 15.27 18.26 16.99
CA ILE A 428 14.33 18.58 15.90
C ILE A 428 14.31 17.48 14.85
N MET A 429 15.49 16.96 14.48
CA MET A 429 15.61 15.89 13.48
C MET A 429 15.12 14.54 14.02
N ASP A 430 15.44 14.21 15.26
CA ASP A 430 14.94 12.99 15.92
C ASP A 430 13.42 13.03 16.07
N GLY A 431 12.86 14.19 16.41
CA GLY A 431 11.42 14.40 16.46
C GLY A 431 10.77 14.16 15.11
N LEU A 432 11.35 14.70 14.03
CA LEU A 432 10.86 14.47 12.68
C LEU A 432 10.95 12.98 12.30
N TYR A 433 12.08 12.32 12.58
CA TYR A 433 12.29 10.91 12.28
C TYR A 433 11.31 10.00 13.04
N GLN A 434 11.08 10.28 14.32
CA GLN A 434 10.11 9.54 15.14
C GLN A 434 8.67 9.72 14.66
N CYS A 435 8.31 10.87 14.09
CA CYS A 435 6.99 11.05 13.49
C CYS A 435 6.83 10.30 12.16
N LEU A 436 7.93 10.05 11.44
CA LEU A 436 7.91 9.16 10.27
C LEU A 436 7.81 7.68 10.67
N GLY A 437 8.41 7.32 11.81
CA GLY A 437 8.45 5.96 12.36
C GLY A 437 7.91 5.88 13.79
N THR A 438 6.61 6.15 13.99
CA THR A 438 5.94 6.25 15.31
C THR A 438 5.94 4.98 16.16
N ARG A 439 6.47 3.87 15.63
CA ARG A 439 6.39 2.51 16.20
C ARG A 439 7.45 2.19 17.25
N SER A 440 8.50 2.99 17.41
CA SER A 440 9.58 2.68 18.35
C SER A 440 10.19 3.95 18.94
N SER A 441 9.70 4.36 20.10
CA SER A 441 10.18 5.56 20.79
C SER A 441 10.37 5.26 22.29
N GLY A 442 11.61 4.99 22.66
CA GLY A 442 11.99 4.51 24.00
C GLY A 442 11.97 5.55 25.11
N PHE A 443 11.98 6.85 24.78
CA PHE A 443 12.10 7.95 25.77
C PHE A 443 11.17 9.11 25.44
N LEU A 444 9.88 8.93 25.75
CA LEU A 444 8.84 9.92 25.49
C LEU A 444 8.00 10.24 26.71
N ALA A 445 7.50 11.47 26.76
CA ALA A 445 6.42 11.85 27.65
C ALA A 445 5.23 10.86 27.51
N PRO A 446 4.57 10.44 28.60
CA PRO A 446 3.43 9.53 28.55
C PRO A 446 2.30 10.00 27.62
N ALA A 447 2.05 11.31 27.57
CA ALA A 447 1.06 11.92 26.67
C ALA A 447 1.38 11.67 25.18
N MET A 448 2.68 11.67 24.82
CA MET A 448 3.12 11.41 23.46
C MET A 448 2.86 9.97 23.03
N LYS A 449 3.07 9.00 23.94
CA LYS A 449 2.76 7.58 23.67
C LYS A 449 1.27 7.38 23.35
N VAL A 450 0.38 8.09 24.06
CA VAL A 450 -1.07 8.07 23.77
C VAL A 450 -1.37 8.63 22.39
N ILE A 451 -0.73 9.75 22.01
CA ILE A 451 -0.92 10.37 20.69
C ILE A 451 -0.42 9.46 19.58
N TYR A 452 0.75 8.84 19.73
CA TYR A 452 1.29 7.88 18.76
C TYR A 452 0.37 6.68 18.58
N MET A 453 -0.17 6.12 19.65
CA MET A 453 -1.16 5.04 19.54
C MET A 453 -2.38 5.47 18.71
N VAL A 454 -2.93 6.66 18.97
CA VAL A 454 -4.09 7.19 18.22
C VAL A 454 -3.72 7.40 16.76
N VAL A 455 -2.59 8.03 16.49
CA VAL A 455 -2.07 8.32 15.15
C VAL A 455 -1.81 7.05 14.35
N MET A 456 -1.16 6.05 14.95
CA MET A 456 -0.83 4.79 14.29
C MET A 456 -2.09 4.13 13.74
N TYR A 457 -3.16 4.11 14.54
CA TYR A 457 -4.48 3.66 14.10
C TYR A 457 -5.09 4.53 13.00
N PHE A 458 -5.01 5.87 13.13
CA PHE A 458 -5.63 6.79 12.16
C PHE A 458 -4.89 6.93 10.83
N SER A 459 -3.59 6.66 10.80
CA SER A 459 -2.68 6.93 9.67
C SER A 459 -3.09 6.23 8.35
N VAL A 460 -3.73 5.06 8.43
CA VAL A 460 -4.14 4.28 7.25
C VAL A 460 -5.48 4.75 6.65
N TYR A 461 -6.30 5.48 7.42
CA TYR A 461 -7.65 5.86 6.99
C TYR A 461 -7.73 6.84 5.82
N PRO A 462 -6.89 7.89 5.70
CA PRO A 462 -6.90 8.78 4.54
C PRO A 462 -6.80 8.01 3.21
N LEU A 463 -5.96 6.98 3.20
CA LEU A 463 -5.75 6.10 2.06
C LEU A 463 -7.00 5.23 1.78
N LEU A 464 -7.55 4.57 2.80
CA LEU A 464 -8.77 3.75 2.68
C LEU A 464 -9.99 4.55 2.21
N ILE A 465 -10.17 5.76 2.74
CA ILE A 465 -11.25 6.67 2.34
C ILE A 465 -11.09 7.06 0.88
N SER A 466 -9.87 7.39 0.46
CA SER A 466 -9.57 7.73 -0.94
C SER A 466 -9.84 6.54 -1.87
N LEU A 467 -9.48 5.31 -1.48
CA LEU A 467 -9.76 4.09 -2.24
C LEU A 467 -11.27 3.85 -2.46
N ARG A 468 -12.10 4.07 -1.43
CA ARG A 468 -13.54 3.78 -1.50
C ARG A 468 -14.33 4.88 -2.20
N THR A 469 -13.97 6.14 -1.95
CA THR A 469 -14.62 7.27 -2.62
C THR A 469 -14.36 7.28 -4.12
N THR A 470 -13.24 6.71 -4.56
CA THR A 470 -12.85 6.58 -5.98
C THR A 470 -13.19 5.22 -6.58
N ASN A 471 -13.81 4.30 -5.84
CA ASN A 471 -14.14 2.97 -6.37
C ASN A 471 -15.36 3.03 -7.31
N ILE A 472 -15.10 2.93 -8.62
CA ILE A 472 -16.09 3.01 -9.70
C ILE A 472 -17.02 1.77 -9.71
N TYR A 473 -16.58 0.62 -9.16
CA TYR A 473 -17.30 -0.66 -9.27
C TYR A 473 -18.39 -0.86 -8.21
N GLU A 474 -18.27 -0.29 -7.01
CA GLU A 474 -19.35 -0.33 -5.99
C GLU A 474 -20.57 0.51 -6.41
N GLU A 475 -20.39 1.49 -7.29
CA GLU A 475 -21.48 2.31 -7.80
C GLU A 475 -22.29 1.64 -8.92
N ARG A 476 -22.00 0.37 -9.26
CA ARG A 476 -22.76 -0.40 -10.25
C ARG A 476 -24.07 -0.95 -9.69
N SER A 477 -24.22 -1.04 -8.37
CA SER A 477 -25.37 -1.70 -7.72
C SER A 477 -26.37 -0.76 -7.03
N LYS A 478 -26.08 0.54 -6.85
CA LYS A 478 -26.99 1.47 -6.17
C LYS A 478 -27.29 2.70 -7.00
N ARG A 479 -28.57 2.77 -7.42
CA ARG A 479 -29.25 3.92 -8.05
C ARG A 479 -28.96 5.21 -7.25
N GLN A 480 -28.86 6.33 -7.95
CA GLN A 480 -28.53 7.65 -7.40
C GLN A 480 -29.39 8.03 -6.18
N ASP A 481 -28.84 7.91 -4.98
CA ASP A 481 -29.38 8.59 -3.79
C ASP A 481 -28.57 9.88 -3.51
N PRO A 482 -29.23 11.06 -3.43
CA PRO A 482 -28.58 12.34 -3.11
C PRO A 482 -28.06 12.45 -1.66
N LYS A 483 -28.17 11.38 -0.86
CA LYS A 483 -27.75 11.29 0.56
C LYS A 483 -26.26 10.95 0.76
N LYS A 484 -25.41 11.04 -0.26
CA LYS A 484 -24.01 10.58 -0.25
C LYS A 484 -23.11 11.21 0.81
N GLY A 485 -23.35 12.45 1.23
CA GLY A 485 -22.54 13.11 2.28
C GLY A 485 -22.72 12.48 3.67
N ARG A 486 -23.97 12.13 4.03
CA ARG A 486 -24.31 11.55 5.35
C ARG A 486 -24.06 10.04 5.41
N LEU A 487 -24.17 9.36 4.27
CA LEU A 487 -23.90 7.93 4.16
C LEU A 487 -22.40 7.61 4.31
N ARG A 488 -21.50 8.50 3.87
CA ARG A 488 -20.04 8.33 4.03
C ARG A 488 -19.62 8.33 5.49
N GLY A 489 -20.08 9.30 6.28
CA GLY A 489 -19.79 9.36 7.73
C GLY A 489 -20.34 8.16 8.51
N LEU A 490 -21.53 7.67 8.14
CA LEU A 490 -22.14 6.50 8.77
C LEU A 490 -21.34 5.21 8.48
N HIS A 491 -20.86 5.02 7.25
CA HIS A 491 -20.03 3.87 6.91
C HIS A 491 -18.63 3.93 7.55
N ILE A 492 -18.01 5.12 7.61
CA ILE A 492 -16.73 5.33 8.32
C ILE A 492 -16.88 4.97 9.79
N ARG A 493 -17.97 5.43 10.44
CA ARG A 493 -18.26 5.13 11.84
C ARG A 493 -18.46 3.63 12.08
N ASN A 494 -19.23 2.96 11.22
CA ASN A 494 -19.47 1.53 11.36
C ASN A 494 -18.19 0.71 11.14
N GLN A 495 -17.28 1.17 10.28
CA GLN A 495 -16.00 0.51 10.09
C GLN A 495 -15.05 0.74 11.28
N LEU A 496 -14.93 1.98 11.76
CA LEU A 496 -14.11 2.29 12.92
C LEU A 496 -14.55 1.50 14.16
N ALA A 497 -15.86 1.34 14.35
CA ALA A 497 -16.41 0.52 15.42
C ALA A 497 -16.14 -0.98 15.23
N TYR A 498 -16.09 -1.47 13.99
CA TYR A 498 -15.81 -2.87 13.68
C TYR A 498 -14.33 -3.21 13.88
N ASP A 499 -13.43 -2.35 13.39
CA ASP A 499 -11.98 -2.54 13.50
C ASP A 499 -11.53 -2.47 14.98
N LEU A 500 -12.09 -1.52 15.76
CA LEU A 500 -11.77 -1.36 17.17
C LEU A 500 -12.21 -2.56 18.04
N TRP A 501 -13.27 -3.27 17.66
CA TRP A 501 -13.69 -4.48 18.37
C TRP A 501 -12.64 -5.58 18.33
N TRP A 502 -11.96 -5.76 17.19
CA TRP A 502 -10.90 -6.76 17.06
C TRP A 502 -9.67 -6.41 17.89
N ILE A 503 -9.30 -5.12 17.94
CA ILE A 503 -8.22 -4.62 18.80
C ILE A 503 -8.58 -4.84 20.27
N ALA A 504 -9.81 -4.49 20.68
CA ALA A 504 -10.27 -4.68 22.04
C ALA A 504 -10.30 -6.17 22.43
N LEU A 505 -10.76 -7.05 21.54
CA LEU A 505 -10.75 -8.48 21.76
C LEU A 505 -9.32 -9.02 21.92
N ALA A 506 -8.39 -8.62 21.05
CA ALA A 506 -6.99 -9.03 21.15
C ALA A 506 -6.37 -8.55 22.46
N TRP A 507 -6.62 -7.30 22.85
CA TRP A 507 -6.14 -6.73 24.11
C TRP A 507 -6.67 -7.51 25.33
N ILE A 508 -7.97 -7.82 25.36
CA ILE A 508 -8.57 -8.64 26.44
C ILE A 508 -7.92 -10.03 26.48
N LEU A 509 -7.74 -10.68 25.33
CA LEU A 509 -7.14 -12.02 25.27
C LEU A 509 -5.68 -12.02 25.75
N ILE A 510 -4.88 -11.03 25.36
CA ILE A 510 -3.48 -10.93 25.81
C ILE A 510 -3.42 -10.67 27.32
N CYS A 511 -4.28 -9.80 27.87
CA CYS A 511 -4.36 -9.57 29.31
C CYS A 511 -4.75 -10.84 30.10
N ILE A 512 -5.60 -11.71 29.54
CA ILE A 512 -5.96 -13.00 30.15
C ILE A 512 -4.76 -13.96 30.12
N VAL A 513 -4.05 -14.04 29.00
CA VAL A 513 -2.92 -14.98 28.84
C VAL A 513 -1.70 -14.57 29.67
N GLU A 514 -1.40 -13.27 29.73
CA GLU A 514 -0.24 -12.72 30.45
C GLU A 514 -0.58 -12.26 31.88
N GLU A 515 -1.76 -12.61 32.41
CA GLU A 515 -2.21 -12.29 33.76
C GLU A 515 -1.14 -12.56 34.85
N PRO A 516 -0.44 -13.72 34.85
CA PRO A 516 0.56 -13.98 35.88
C PRO A 516 1.72 -12.97 35.88
N ARG A 517 2.10 -12.49 34.69
CA ARG A 517 3.20 -11.51 34.54
C ARG A 517 2.75 -10.10 34.90
N LEU A 518 1.52 -9.74 34.51
CA LEU A 518 0.86 -8.49 34.90
C LEU A 518 0.73 -8.35 36.42
N ASN A 519 0.38 -9.44 37.11
CA ASN A 519 0.24 -9.44 38.57
C ASN A 519 1.60 -9.49 39.31
N SER A 520 2.69 -9.79 38.60
CA SER A 520 4.04 -9.88 39.16
C SER A 520 4.86 -8.59 39.07
N ASP A 521 4.25 -7.48 38.60
CA ASP A 521 4.91 -6.20 38.32
C ASP A 521 6.20 -6.35 37.50
N ALA A 522 6.21 -7.28 36.55
CA ALA A 522 7.37 -7.50 35.69
C ALA A 522 7.68 -6.21 34.89
N PRO A 523 8.95 -5.77 34.81
CA PRO A 523 9.30 -4.52 34.15
C PRO A 523 8.88 -4.56 32.68
N GLY A 524 8.14 -3.54 32.23
CA GLY A 524 7.60 -3.44 30.87
C GLY A 524 6.23 -4.09 30.66
N PHE A 525 5.76 -4.98 31.55
CA PHE A 525 4.43 -5.57 31.49
C PHE A 525 3.40 -4.67 32.17
N THR A 526 2.98 -3.64 31.46
CA THR A 526 1.87 -2.76 31.90
C THR A 526 0.69 -2.91 30.97
N ILE A 527 -0.53 -2.70 31.49
CA ILE A 527 -1.76 -2.70 30.68
C ILE A 527 -1.64 -1.72 29.49
N PHE A 528 -1.02 -0.56 29.72
CA PHE A 528 -0.78 0.43 28.68
C PHE A 528 0.22 -0.06 27.62
N ALA A 529 1.31 -0.71 28.03
CA ALA A 529 2.28 -1.29 27.09
C ALA A 529 1.62 -2.36 26.20
N ILE A 530 0.81 -3.25 26.78
CA ILE A 530 0.07 -4.27 26.02
C ILE A 530 -0.88 -3.62 25.01
N MET A 531 -1.63 -2.59 25.44
CA MET A 531 -2.53 -1.85 24.54
C MET A 531 -1.75 -1.17 23.41
N PHE A 532 -0.62 -0.54 23.71
CA PHE A 532 0.24 0.12 22.73
C PHE A 532 0.76 -0.87 21.68
N GLU A 533 1.29 -2.02 22.13
CA GLU A 533 1.77 -3.10 21.24
C GLU A 533 0.66 -3.74 20.42
N THR A 534 -0.58 -3.79 20.93
CA THR A 534 -1.73 -4.35 20.19
C THR A 534 -2.20 -3.42 19.06
N VAL A 535 -2.02 -2.10 19.23
CA VAL A 535 -2.40 -1.10 18.22
C VAL A 535 -1.30 -0.90 17.16
N SER A 536 -0.05 -1.17 17.52
CA SER A 536 1.13 -1.17 16.64
C SER A 536 1.06 -2.26 15.58
#